data_AF-A0A932EGZ1-F1
#
_entry.id   AF-A0A932EGZ1-F1
#
_cell.length_a   1.000
_cell.length_b   1.000
_cell.length_c   1.000
_cell.angle_alpha   90.00
_cell.angle_beta   90.00
_cell.angle_gamma   90.00
#
_symmetry.space_group_name_H-M   'P 1'
#
loop_
_entity.id
_entity.type
_entity.pdbx_description
1 polymer ?
#
loop_
_entity_poly.entity_id
_entity_poly.type
_entity_poly.pdbx_seq_one_letter_code
_entity_poly.pdbx_strand_id
1 'polypeptide(L)'
;YKFIQVKPERFFGTEKVWIGEARVTFTDPERTLLDGLSMPQYCGDFAEVLHAFEVRASELNLERIIGYALELDAATAKRLGWVLEQQGVERSRLDRLAALPIKGYRKLDPTGPRKGPANRHWMIQENLPGKVKA
;
A
#
# COMPACT_ATOMS: atom_id res chain seq x y z
N TYR A 1 8.66 -22.72 -9.03
CA TYR A 1 8.93 -21.29 -8.76
C TYR A 1 8.25 -20.44 -9.82
N LYS A 2 7.87 -19.19 -9.53
CA LYS A 2 7.26 -18.25 -10.48
C LYS A 2 8.05 -16.95 -10.47
N PHE A 3 8.55 -16.51 -11.62
CA PHE A 3 9.21 -15.22 -11.75
C PHE A 3 8.19 -14.11 -11.95
N ILE A 4 8.31 -13.03 -11.18
CA ILE A 4 7.48 -11.84 -11.30
C ILE A 4 8.33 -10.73 -11.92
N GLN A 5 7.91 -10.22 -13.07
CA GLN A 5 8.58 -9.11 -13.72
C GLN A 5 8.09 -7.80 -13.12
N VAL A 6 9.03 -7.00 -12.63
CA VAL A 6 8.79 -5.66 -12.09
C VAL A 6 9.53 -4.67 -12.99
N LYS A 7 8.94 -3.51 -13.24
CA LYS A 7 9.58 -2.48 -14.07
C LYS A 7 10.82 -1.92 -13.36
N PRO A 8 11.90 -1.58 -14.08
CA PRO A 8 13.11 -0.99 -13.50
C PRO A 8 12.84 0.20 -12.58
N GLU A 9 11.88 1.05 -12.94
CA GLU A 9 11.54 2.26 -12.18
C GLU A 9 10.91 1.97 -10.80
N ARG A 10 10.49 0.73 -10.53
CA ARG A 10 9.95 0.32 -9.22
C ARG A 10 11.02 -0.23 -8.28
N PHE A 11 12.29 -0.30 -8.69
CA PHE A 11 13.40 -0.75 -7.85
C PHE A 11 14.02 0.42 -7.08
N PHE A 12 13.34 0.88 -6.04
CA PHE A 12 13.82 1.93 -5.12
C PHE A 12 13.41 1.62 -3.69
N GLY A 13 13.82 2.45 -2.72
CA GLY A 13 13.55 2.21 -1.31
C GLY A 13 14.12 0.86 -0.88
N THR A 14 15.38 0.60 -1.25
CA THR A 14 16.06 -0.66 -0.95
C THR A 14 17.27 -0.43 -0.06
N GLU A 15 17.58 -1.43 0.74
CA GLU A 15 18.76 -1.49 1.58
C GLU A 15 19.51 -2.81 1.35
N LYS A 16 20.81 -2.81 1.67
CA LYS A 16 21.65 -4.00 1.56
C LYS A 16 21.92 -4.54 2.95
N VAL A 17 21.48 -5.77 3.20
CA VAL A 17 21.63 -6.46 4.48
C VAL A 17 22.52 -7.68 4.28
N TRP A 18 23.35 -7.97 5.29
CA TRP A 18 24.13 -9.20 5.34
C TRP A 18 23.27 -10.33 5.93
N ILE A 19 23.15 -11.43 5.20
CA ILE A 19 22.51 -12.67 5.67
C ILE A 19 23.55 -13.77 5.53
N GLY A 20 24.15 -14.17 6.65
CA GLY A 20 25.35 -15.01 6.64
C GLY A 20 26.48 -14.33 5.88
N GLU A 21 27.05 -15.03 4.90
CA GLU A 21 28.12 -14.52 4.04
C GLU A 21 27.60 -13.80 2.78
N ALA A 22 26.28 -13.76 2.57
CA ALA A 22 25.68 -13.14 1.39
C ALA A 22 25.23 -11.71 1.68
N ARG A 23 25.54 -10.79 0.77
CA ARG A 23 24.97 -9.44 0.76
C ARG A 23 23.73 -9.43 -0.14
N VAL A 24 22.56 -9.23 0.47
CA VAL A 24 21.27 -9.29 -0.21
C VAL A 24 20.62 -7.91 -0.17
N THR A 25 20.00 -7.52 -1.27
CA THR A 25 19.24 -6.28 -1.38
C THR A 25 17.77 -6.57 -1.08
N PHE A 26 17.19 -5.85 -0.13
CA PHE A 26 15.76 -5.90 0.22
C PHE A 26 15.13 -4.53 0.11
N THR A 27 13.82 -4.49 -0.04
CA THR A 27 13.04 -3.26 0.16
C THR A 27 13.07 -2.87 1.63
N ASP A 28 13.16 -1.58 1.91
CA ASP A 28 13.00 -1.06 3.26
C ASP A 28 11.54 -1.25 3.74
N PRO A 29 11.24 -1.04 5.03
CA PRO A 29 9.91 -1.33 5.55
C PRO A 29 8.77 -0.57 4.87
N GLU A 30 8.94 0.72 4.59
CA GLU A 30 7.94 1.57 3.94
C GLU A 30 7.68 1.10 2.51
N ARG A 31 8.75 0.79 1.77
CA ARG A 31 8.65 0.22 0.43
C ARG A 31 7.94 -1.14 0.45
N THR A 32 8.29 -1.99 1.41
CA THR A 32 7.69 -3.33 1.58
C THR A 32 6.19 -3.25 1.85
N LEU A 33 5.74 -2.32 2.71
CA LEU A 33 4.33 -2.08 2.97
C LEU A 33 3.57 -1.64 1.71
N LEU A 34 4.18 -0.77 0.89
CA LEU A 34 3.60 -0.34 -0.40
C LEU A 34 3.55 -1.46 -1.44
N ASP A 35 4.54 -2.36 -1.45
CA ASP A 35 4.51 -3.56 -2.27
C ASP A 35 3.36 -4.47 -1.86
N GLY A 36 3.10 -4.61 -0.56
CA GLY A 36 1.92 -5.29 -0.02
C GLY A 36 0.60 -4.69 -0.50
N LEU A 37 0.45 -3.36 -0.50
CA LEU A 37 -0.76 -2.70 -1.03
C LEU A 37 -0.94 -2.87 -2.55
N SER A 38 0.15 -3.12 -3.27
CA SER A 38 0.16 -3.29 -4.72
C SER A 38 -0.12 -4.73 -5.14
N MET A 39 0.50 -5.69 -4.45
CA MET A 39 0.51 -7.11 -4.78
C MET A 39 0.35 -7.99 -3.53
N PRO A 40 -0.77 -7.84 -2.79
CA PRO A 40 -0.98 -8.50 -1.50
C PRO A 40 -0.93 -10.03 -1.59
N GLN A 41 -1.21 -10.62 -2.76
CA GLN A 41 -1.10 -12.06 -2.99
C GLN A 41 0.33 -12.63 -2.79
N TYR A 42 1.35 -11.77 -2.71
CA TYR A 42 2.73 -12.17 -2.39
C TYR A 42 3.13 -11.86 -0.94
N CYS A 43 2.19 -11.36 -0.13
CA CYS A 43 2.40 -10.87 1.23
C CYS A 43 1.40 -11.48 2.23
N GLY A 44 0.97 -12.72 2.01
CA GLY A 44 0.00 -13.40 2.88
C GLY A 44 -1.46 -13.16 2.48
N ASP A 45 -1.83 -11.92 2.18
CA ASP A 45 -3.03 -11.42 1.48
C ASP A 45 -3.21 -9.93 1.85
N PHE A 46 -4.38 -9.32 1.55
CA PHE A 46 -4.60 -7.92 1.91
C PHE A 46 -4.84 -7.72 3.41
N ALA A 47 -5.39 -8.72 4.11
CA ALA A 47 -5.60 -8.62 5.55
C ALA A 47 -4.26 -8.63 6.30
N GLU A 48 -3.33 -9.49 5.90
CA GLU A 48 -1.97 -9.52 6.45
C GLU A 48 -1.22 -8.21 6.20
N VAL A 49 -1.41 -7.60 5.02
CA VAL A 49 -0.83 -6.28 4.72
C VAL A 49 -1.40 -5.21 5.66
N LEU A 50 -2.71 -5.17 5.88
CA LEU A 50 -3.31 -4.22 6.84
C LEU A 50 -2.78 -4.43 8.25
N HIS A 51 -2.64 -5.69 8.68
CA HIS A 51 -2.07 -6.02 9.97
C HIS A 51 -0.60 -5.55 10.09
N ALA A 52 0.21 -5.71 9.05
CA ALA A 52 1.59 -5.22 9.02
C ALA A 52 1.66 -3.68 9.18
N PHE A 53 0.70 -2.93 8.62
CA PHE A 53 0.58 -1.50 8.85
C PHE A 53 0.26 -1.18 10.32
N GLU A 54 -0.62 -1.95 10.97
CA GLU A 54 -0.97 -1.75 12.39
C GLU A 54 0.24 -2.00 13.30
N VAL A 55 0.93 -3.13 13.10
CA VAL A 55 2.10 -3.51 13.90
C VAL A 55 3.23 -2.49 13.79
N ARG A 56 3.42 -1.90 12.60
CA ARG A 56 4.49 -0.93 12.34
C ARG A 56 4.11 0.53 12.55
N ALA A 57 2.88 0.82 12.97
CA ALA A 57 2.35 2.19 13.00
C ALA A 57 3.25 3.17 13.79
N SER A 58 3.84 2.74 14.90
CA SER A 58 4.73 3.57 15.74
C SER A 58 6.11 3.83 15.14
N GLU A 59 6.58 2.96 14.23
CA GLU A 59 7.90 3.05 13.60
C GLU A 59 7.83 3.61 12.17
N LEU A 60 6.62 3.82 11.65
CA LEU A 60 6.40 4.21 10.27
C LEU A 60 6.86 5.65 10.03
N ASN A 61 7.83 5.84 9.12
CA ASN A 61 8.18 7.18 8.67
C ASN A 61 7.13 7.66 7.65
N LEU A 62 6.19 8.47 8.12
CA LEU A 62 5.06 8.95 7.33
C LEU A 62 5.49 9.72 6.06
N GLU A 63 6.46 10.62 6.17
CA GLU A 63 6.90 11.41 5.01
C GLU A 63 7.58 10.53 3.96
N ARG A 64 8.38 9.55 4.40
CA ARG A 64 9.03 8.59 3.49
C ARG A 64 8.02 7.74 2.75
N ILE A 65 7.05 7.12 3.45
CA ILE A 65 6.07 6.26 2.78
C ILE A 65 5.14 7.05 1.85
N ILE A 66 4.80 8.30 2.19
CA ILE A 66 4.07 9.19 1.28
C ILE A 66 4.91 9.47 0.04
N GLY A 67 6.18 9.86 0.18
CA GLY A 67 7.10 10.08 -0.94
C GLY A 67 7.18 8.86 -1.87
N TYR A 68 7.40 7.68 -1.29
CA TYR A 68 7.48 6.43 -2.05
C TYR A 68 6.17 6.07 -2.77
N ALA A 69 5.01 6.35 -2.17
CA ALA A 69 3.74 6.11 -2.82
C ALA A 69 3.50 7.05 -4.02
N LEU A 70 4.00 8.28 -3.96
CA LEU A 70 3.92 9.25 -5.07
C LEU A 70 4.82 8.84 -6.26
N GLU A 71 5.92 8.14 -6.00
CA GLU A 71 6.80 7.58 -7.05
C GLU A 71 6.22 6.33 -7.73
N LEU A 72 5.15 5.73 -7.16
CA LEU A 72 4.49 4.56 -7.72
C LEU A 72 3.35 4.92 -8.68
N ASP A 73 2.15 4.42 -8.40
CA ASP A 73 0.96 4.62 -9.19
C ASP A 73 -0.15 5.15 -8.30
N ALA A 74 -1.07 5.90 -8.90
CA ALA A 74 -2.16 6.52 -8.17
C ALA A 74 -3.00 5.51 -7.38
N ALA A 75 -3.19 4.27 -7.87
CA ALA A 75 -4.01 3.30 -7.15
C ALA A 75 -3.36 2.90 -5.82
N THR A 76 -2.04 2.67 -5.81
CA THR A 76 -1.29 2.39 -4.59
C THR A 76 -1.29 3.58 -3.63
N ALA A 77 -1.10 4.80 -4.13
CA ALA A 77 -1.19 6.02 -3.32
C ALA A 77 -2.58 6.22 -2.71
N LYS A 78 -3.66 5.94 -3.45
CA LYS A 78 -5.03 6.01 -2.91
C LYS A 78 -5.28 4.97 -1.82
N ARG A 79 -4.76 3.74 -1.97
CA ARG A 79 -4.85 2.70 -0.92
C ARG A 79 -4.08 3.11 0.33
N LEU A 80 -2.86 3.65 0.17
CA LEU A 80 -2.08 4.14 1.30
C LEU A 80 -2.86 5.24 2.05
N GLY A 81 -3.40 6.22 1.33
CA GLY A 81 -4.18 7.29 1.93
C GLY A 81 -5.37 6.78 2.73
N TRP A 82 -6.11 5.80 2.19
CA TRP A 82 -7.19 5.14 2.90
C TRP A 82 -6.70 4.44 4.18
N VAL A 83 -5.60 3.67 4.11
CA VAL A 83 -5.04 2.95 5.27
C VAL A 83 -4.60 3.91 6.37
N LEU A 84 -3.83 4.94 6.02
CA LEU A 84 -3.33 5.93 6.99
C LEU A 84 -4.47 6.73 7.63
N GLU A 85 -5.51 7.06 6.86
CA GLU A 85 -6.72 7.67 7.39
C GLU A 85 -7.43 6.75 8.42
N GLN A 86 -7.53 5.44 8.15
CA GLN A 86 -8.09 4.49 9.12
C GLN A 86 -7.24 4.38 10.39
N GLN A 87 -5.93 4.62 10.29
CA GLN A 87 -5.01 4.66 11.43
C GLN A 87 -5.03 6.00 12.19
N GLY A 88 -5.91 6.94 11.81
CA GLY A 88 -6.09 8.22 12.50
C GLY A 88 -5.10 9.31 12.05
N VAL A 89 -4.37 9.11 10.95
CA VAL A 89 -3.56 10.19 10.37
C VAL A 89 -4.49 11.27 9.80
N GLU A 90 -4.25 12.51 10.20
CA GLU A 90 -5.05 13.65 9.76
C GLU A 90 -5.02 13.81 8.23
N ARG A 91 -6.20 14.03 7.62
CA ARG A 91 -6.36 14.16 6.16
C ARG A 91 -5.44 15.22 5.53
N SER A 92 -5.23 16.35 6.20
CA SER A 92 -4.37 17.45 5.72
C SER A 92 -2.94 16.98 5.43
N ARG A 93 -2.43 15.98 6.17
CA ARG A 93 -1.11 15.39 5.96
C ARG A 93 -1.07 14.45 4.75
N LEU A 94 -2.23 13.98 4.29
CA LEU A 94 -2.41 13.02 3.21
C LEU A 94 -2.89 13.66 1.90
N ASP A 95 -3.07 14.99 1.86
CA ASP A 95 -3.60 15.72 0.70
C ASP A 95 -2.82 15.45 -0.59
N ARG A 96 -1.49 15.28 -0.49
CA ARG A 96 -0.63 14.91 -1.63
C ARG A 96 -1.06 13.60 -2.28
N LEU A 97 -1.46 12.60 -1.49
CA LEU A 97 -1.97 11.33 -1.99
C LEU A 97 -3.38 11.51 -2.60
N ALA A 98 -4.23 12.31 -1.94
CA ALA A 98 -5.61 12.56 -2.38
C ALA A 98 -5.66 13.38 -3.69
N ALA A 99 -4.67 14.24 -3.94
CA ALA A 99 -4.58 15.06 -5.14
C ALA A 99 -4.20 14.30 -6.41
N LEU A 100 -3.60 13.10 -6.31
CA LEU A 100 -3.19 12.35 -7.49
C LEU A 100 -4.40 12.00 -8.39
N PRO A 101 -4.38 12.34 -9.69
CA PRO A 101 -5.52 12.10 -10.56
C PRO A 101 -5.68 10.61 -10.83
N ILE A 102 -6.91 10.11 -10.74
CA ILE A 102 -7.24 8.73 -11.09
C ILE A 102 -8.63 8.63 -11.71
N LYS A 103 -8.73 7.86 -12.81
CA LYS A 103 -10.00 7.63 -13.49
C LYS A 103 -10.74 6.45 -12.88
N GLY A 104 -11.88 6.74 -12.24
CA GLY A 104 -12.80 5.77 -11.67
C GLY A 104 -12.28 5.07 -10.41
N TYR A 105 -13.19 4.46 -9.67
CA TYR A 105 -12.86 3.81 -8.41
C TYR A 105 -11.95 2.59 -8.60
N ARG A 106 -10.96 2.42 -7.71
CA ARG A 106 -10.10 1.23 -7.62
C ARG A 106 -10.51 0.38 -6.43
N LYS A 107 -10.35 -0.93 -6.52
CA LYS A 107 -10.56 -1.82 -5.37
C LYS A 107 -9.51 -1.52 -4.29
N LEU A 108 -9.95 -1.48 -3.04
CA LEU A 108 -9.08 -1.41 -1.89
C LEU A 108 -8.17 -2.66 -1.86
N ASP A 109 -8.77 -3.84 -1.78
CA ASP A 109 -8.09 -5.10 -2.00
C ASP A 109 -8.09 -5.45 -3.51
N PRO A 110 -6.94 -5.42 -4.20
CA PRO A 110 -6.85 -5.76 -5.62
C PRO A 110 -7.20 -7.21 -5.94
N THR A 111 -7.22 -8.12 -4.96
CA THR A 111 -7.50 -9.56 -5.13
C THR A 111 -8.96 -9.91 -4.89
N GLY A 112 -9.66 -9.19 -4.00
CA GLY A 112 -11.07 -9.42 -3.68
C GLY A 112 -12.09 -9.01 -4.77
N PRO A 113 -13.38 -9.35 -4.62
CA PRO A 113 -14.43 -8.99 -5.57
C PRO A 113 -14.69 -7.47 -5.60
N ARG A 114 -15.21 -6.93 -6.70
CA ARG A 114 -15.57 -5.49 -6.79
C ARG A 114 -16.96 -5.24 -6.18
N LYS A 115 -17.06 -5.26 -4.85
CA LYS A 115 -18.30 -5.01 -4.08
C LYS A 115 -18.04 -4.05 -2.91
N GLY A 116 -19.10 -3.54 -2.28
CA GLY A 116 -19.03 -2.68 -1.08
C GLY A 116 -19.36 -1.21 -1.35
N PRO A 117 -19.12 -0.31 -0.37
CA PRO A 117 -19.31 1.12 -0.55
C PRO A 117 -18.12 1.79 -1.27
N ALA A 118 -18.41 2.89 -1.97
CA ALA A 118 -17.42 3.70 -2.65
C ALA A 118 -16.99 4.89 -1.77
N ASN A 119 -15.69 4.96 -1.47
CA ASN A 119 -15.05 6.08 -0.81
C ASN A 119 -14.61 7.10 -1.87
N ARG A 120 -15.37 8.19 -2.01
CA ARG A 120 -15.14 9.21 -3.04
C ARG A 120 -13.89 10.06 -2.79
N HIS A 121 -13.48 10.22 -1.53
CA HIS A 121 -12.27 10.99 -1.21
C HIS A 121 -11.01 10.30 -1.77
N TRP A 122 -10.90 8.99 -1.56
CA TRP A 122 -9.79 8.20 -2.06
C TRP A 122 -10.03 7.61 -3.45
N MET A 123 -11.22 7.72 -4.02
CA MET A 123 -11.62 7.01 -5.24
C MET A 123 -11.39 5.49 -5.09
N ILE A 124 -11.74 4.95 -3.92
CA ILE A 124 -11.58 3.55 -3.55
C ILE A 124 -12.94 2.87 -3.37
N GLN A 125 -13.07 1.65 -3.86
CA GLN A 125 -14.15 0.72 -3.57
C GLN A 125 -13.73 -0.12 -2.37
N GLU A 126 -14.37 0.06 -1.22
CA GLU A 126 -14.03 -0.63 0.02
C GLU A 126 -14.58 -2.06 -0.01
N ASN A 127 -13.80 -2.97 -0.60
CA ASN A 127 -14.21 -4.33 -0.91
C ASN A 127 -13.67 -5.40 0.06
N LEU A 128 -13.51 -5.03 1.34
CA LEU A 128 -13.07 -5.97 2.36
C LEU A 128 -14.20 -6.96 2.74
N PRO A 129 -13.90 -8.25 2.93
CA PRO A 129 -14.87 -9.22 3.43
C PRO A 129 -15.33 -8.81 4.84
N GLY A 130 -16.65 -8.85 5.09
CA GLY A 130 -17.24 -8.52 6.40
C GLY A 130 -17.91 -7.14 6.52
N LYS A 131 -17.71 -6.21 5.55
CA LYS A 131 -18.49 -4.96 5.47
C LYS A 131 -19.66 -5.07 4.49
N VAL A 132 -20.51 -6.09 4.65
CA VAL A 132 -21.84 -6.09 4.05
C VAL A 132 -22.74 -5.37 5.05
N LYS A 133 -23.09 -4.11 4.78
CA LYS A 133 -24.23 -3.50 5.46
C LYS A 133 -25.46 -4.33 5.09
N ALA A 134 -26.08 -4.96 6.09
CA ALA A 134 -27.47 -5.39 6.02
C ALA A 134 -28.37 -4.17 5.77
#